data_AF-A0A6P8B0X2-F1
#
_entry.id   AF-A0A6P8B0X2-F1
#
_cell.length_a   1.000
_cell.length_b   1.000
_cell.length_c   1.000
_cell.angle_alpha   90.00
_cell.angle_beta   90.00
_cell.angle_gamma   90.00
#
_symmetry.space_group_name_H-M   'P 1'
#
loop_
_entity.id
_entity.type
_entity.pdbx_description
1 polymer ?
#
loop_
_entity_poly.entity_id
_entity_poly.type
_entity_poly.pdbx_seq_one_letter_code
_entity_poly.pdbx_strand_id
1 'polypeptide(L)'
;MSSYLGRLNPIPGFPGYSGPHKVGTVDVEIPISELPAPCPVPDGAQDIHTILFRIFYPTSSDAKGKEITWLPNPQRQYLMGYGFFMGASPLLSSLASFVPRYLHYVTIPAIKNAPLISPAAKNGRWPTMIFSHGLAGSRNSYSQLAGSLASHGVVVICPEYRDGSAIATVVRDPVALSKYQGGLFAQRPRSADVVYKNLPHTPSREISEARDAQLRVRAWETGLLYEALVNIDEGKAESMTNLNTSTSAEALSRFTNRLDVHEPGKVIWAGHSFGAATVTQVVKSTYYADLPEVKSIANPIFAVKESAKIRHQITNQSVAILLDMWCLPMISPDQTALFKLPFPCYDITASNSPGGDALLAVESDAFFKWTEHLHTKAMILSPSPSAAPPVSASAFDKPGFPRPSWFYVKESAHMSQSDFATLFPWLVRRVFNGHAPERVVRLNLRAVLQTLRRNGYSVAPTCAADLVDGDEPTVAKATAAGALEDDTAILDSKVADSKAIDAWTHIDVVGLGLKSAVAST
;
A
#
# COMPACT_ATOMS: atom_id res chain seq x y z
N MET A 1 -28.19 5.75 18.24
CA MET A 1 -29.23 6.41 17.40
C MET A 1 -28.70 6.97 16.07
N SER A 2 -27.39 7.13 15.87
CA SER A 2 -26.82 7.62 14.59
C SER A 2 -26.82 6.60 13.44
N SER A 3 -26.89 5.29 13.73
CA SER A 3 -26.77 4.23 12.70
C SER A 3 -28.00 4.04 11.82
N TYR A 4 -29.19 4.45 12.27
CA TYR A 4 -30.43 4.32 11.50
C TYR A 4 -30.66 5.50 10.54
N LEU A 5 -30.14 6.69 10.84
CA LEU A 5 -30.25 7.87 9.98
C LEU A 5 -29.28 7.83 8.78
N GLY A 6 -28.19 7.05 8.88
CA GLY A 6 -27.23 6.87 7.76
C GLY A 6 -27.82 6.16 6.54
N ARG A 7 -28.88 5.34 6.71
CA ARG A 7 -29.54 4.63 5.61
C ARG A 7 -30.38 5.53 4.69
N LEU A 8 -30.59 6.79 5.07
CA LEU A 8 -31.31 7.79 4.27
C LEU A 8 -30.38 8.79 3.57
N ASN A 9 -29.06 8.73 3.81
CA ASN A 9 -28.10 9.59 3.11
C ASN A 9 -27.74 8.98 1.76
N PRO A 10 -28.04 9.64 0.62
CA PRO A 10 -27.69 9.13 -0.70
C PRO A 10 -26.17 9.15 -0.98
N ILE A 11 -25.37 9.85 -0.15
CA ILE A 11 -23.92 9.93 -0.27
C ILE A 11 -23.29 8.78 0.54
N PRO A 12 -22.56 7.85 -0.09
CA PRO A 12 -21.79 6.84 0.64
C PRO A 12 -20.80 7.49 1.63
N GLY A 13 -20.62 6.87 2.79
CA GLY A 13 -19.73 7.37 3.82
C GLY A 13 -18.82 6.27 4.36
N PHE A 14 -17.67 6.67 4.88
CA PHE A 14 -16.79 5.78 5.63
C PHE A 14 -17.24 5.68 7.09
N PRO A 15 -17.08 4.52 7.75
CA PRO A 15 -17.15 4.45 9.19
C PRO A 15 -15.97 5.21 9.80
N GLY A 16 -16.12 5.64 11.05
CA GLY A 16 -15.00 6.18 11.81
C GLY A 16 -13.90 5.12 12.00
N TYR A 17 -12.67 5.58 12.26
CA TYR A 17 -11.57 4.68 12.59
C TYR A 17 -11.68 4.20 14.04
N SER A 18 -11.30 2.95 14.27
CA SER A 18 -11.50 2.23 15.53
C SER A 18 -10.38 2.43 16.56
N GLY A 19 -9.22 2.93 16.15
CA GLY A 19 -8.08 3.17 17.04
C GLY A 19 -8.28 4.37 17.98
N PRO A 20 -7.42 4.50 19.00
CA PRO A 20 -7.57 5.53 20.04
C PRO A 20 -7.34 6.96 19.55
N HIS A 21 -6.68 7.15 18.40
CA HIS A 21 -6.37 8.47 17.86
C HIS A 21 -7.35 8.85 16.75
N LYS A 22 -7.72 10.13 16.69
CA LYS A 22 -8.25 10.68 15.44
C LYS A 22 -7.15 10.68 14.38
N VAL A 23 -7.52 10.86 13.13
CA VAL A 23 -6.57 10.87 12.01
C VAL A 23 -6.46 12.26 11.40
N GLY A 24 -5.22 12.74 11.31
CA GLY A 24 -4.85 13.90 10.51
C GLY A 24 -4.39 13.47 9.11
N THR A 25 -4.42 14.40 8.16
CA THR A 25 -3.85 14.15 6.84
C THR A 25 -3.29 15.40 6.17
N VAL A 26 -2.20 15.22 5.44
CA VAL A 26 -1.58 16.23 4.57
C VAL A 26 -1.39 15.69 3.17
N ASP A 27 -1.40 16.57 2.18
CA ASP A 27 -1.22 16.26 0.76
C ASP A 27 0.03 16.99 0.25
N VAL A 28 0.96 16.25 -0.35
CA VAL A 28 2.32 16.71 -0.61
C VAL A 28 2.70 16.46 -2.06
N GLU A 29 3.13 17.50 -2.77
CA GLU A 29 3.70 17.40 -4.10
C GLU A 29 5.04 18.15 -4.16
N ILE A 30 6.14 17.41 -4.32
CA ILE A 30 7.50 17.96 -4.25
C ILE A 30 8.18 17.86 -5.63
N PRO A 31 8.83 18.92 -6.12
CA PRO A 31 9.65 18.86 -7.33
C PRO A 31 10.80 17.85 -7.19
N ILE A 32 10.97 16.98 -8.18
CA ILE A 32 12.07 15.98 -8.15
C ILE A 32 13.45 16.63 -8.21
N SER A 33 13.55 17.87 -8.71
CA SER A 33 14.79 18.65 -8.76
C SER A 33 15.31 19.04 -7.37
N GLU A 34 14.47 18.97 -6.34
CA GLU A 34 14.84 19.23 -4.94
C GLU A 34 15.28 17.96 -4.20
N LEU A 35 15.25 16.80 -4.87
CA LEU A 35 15.52 15.50 -4.28
C LEU A 35 16.72 14.83 -4.96
N PRO A 36 17.62 14.17 -4.20
CA PRO A 36 18.63 13.31 -4.80
C PRO A 36 17.97 12.19 -5.61
N ALA A 37 18.37 12.04 -6.89
CA ALA A 37 17.81 10.99 -7.73
C ALA A 37 18.35 9.60 -7.31
N PRO A 38 17.48 8.67 -6.85
CA PRO A 38 17.88 7.37 -6.30
C PRO A 38 18.41 6.43 -7.39
N CYS A 39 18.00 6.62 -8.63
CA CYS A 39 18.45 5.93 -9.84
C CYS A 39 18.33 6.91 -11.04
N PRO A 40 18.84 6.54 -12.24
CA PRO A 40 18.53 7.30 -13.45
C PRO A 40 17.02 7.44 -13.67
N VAL A 41 16.60 8.54 -14.30
CA VAL A 41 15.19 8.76 -14.66
C VAL A 41 14.78 7.67 -15.66
N PRO A 42 13.71 6.90 -15.39
CA PRO A 42 13.25 5.86 -16.30
C PRO A 42 12.81 6.40 -17.67
N ASP A 43 12.90 5.56 -18.70
CA ASP A 43 12.34 5.90 -20.01
C ASP A 43 10.83 6.12 -19.93
N GLY A 44 10.34 7.18 -20.60
CA GLY A 44 8.94 7.59 -20.57
C GLY A 44 8.54 8.39 -19.31
N ALA A 45 9.49 8.75 -18.44
CA ALA A 45 9.26 9.57 -17.24
C ALA A 45 9.78 11.02 -17.37
N GLN A 46 10.19 11.46 -18.57
CA GLN A 46 10.80 12.78 -18.79
C GLN A 46 9.87 13.94 -18.42
N ASP A 47 8.56 13.74 -18.57
CA ASP A 47 7.52 14.74 -18.25
C ASP A 47 7.06 14.68 -16.77
N ILE A 48 7.65 13.79 -15.97
CA ILE A 48 7.36 13.69 -14.53
C ILE A 48 8.35 14.58 -13.78
N HIS A 49 7.87 15.73 -13.31
CA HIS A 49 8.70 16.72 -12.61
C HIS A 49 8.50 16.74 -11.10
N THR A 50 7.56 15.96 -10.58
CA THR A 50 7.19 15.96 -9.15
C THR A 50 6.88 14.56 -8.64
N ILE A 51 7.00 14.34 -7.33
CA ILE A 51 6.36 13.22 -6.62
C ILE A 51 5.14 13.72 -5.83
N LEU A 52 4.09 12.91 -5.71
CA LEU A 52 2.80 13.23 -5.11
C LEU A 52 2.41 12.11 -4.16
N PHE A 53 2.07 12.47 -2.94
CA PHE A 53 1.67 11.51 -1.93
C PHE A 53 0.80 12.16 -0.86
N ARG A 54 0.04 11.32 -0.17
CA ARG A 54 -0.75 11.69 1.00
C ARG A 54 -0.17 11.02 2.24
N ILE A 55 -0.21 11.73 3.36
CA ILE A 55 0.15 11.17 4.67
C ILE A 55 -1.12 11.08 5.50
N PHE A 56 -1.38 9.92 6.09
CA PHE A 56 -2.36 9.72 7.16
C PHE A 56 -1.59 9.49 8.47
N TYR A 57 -1.98 10.18 9.54
CA TYR A 57 -1.21 10.16 10.78
C TYR A 57 -2.07 10.36 12.03
N PRO A 58 -1.59 9.92 13.21
CA PRO A 58 -2.31 10.11 14.47
C PRO A 58 -2.44 11.60 14.83
N THR A 59 -3.64 12.04 15.19
CA THR A 59 -3.90 13.36 15.75
C THR A 59 -4.71 13.25 17.05
N SER A 60 -4.83 14.38 17.74
CA SER A 60 -5.48 14.44 19.05
C SER A 60 -6.98 14.16 18.93
N SER A 61 -7.57 13.56 19.98
CA SER A 61 -9.00 13.25 20.03
C SER A 61 -9.87 14.52 20.02
N ASP A 62 -9.35 15.66 20.46
CA ASP A 62 -9.99 16.97 20.42
C ASP A 62 -9.77 17.72 19.10
N ALA A 63 -8.98 17.18 18.16
CA ALA A 63 -8.72 17.81 16.88
C ALA A 63 -10.02 18.11 16.13
N LYS A 64 -10.10 19.34 15.62
CA LYS A 64 -11.20 19.88 14.81
C LYS A 64 -10.64 20.36 13.49
N GLY A 65 -11.45 20.27 12.44
CA GLY A 65 -11.08 20.79 11.13
C GLY A 65 -11.93 20.18 10.04
N LYS A 66 -11.61 20.55 8.80
CA LYS A 66 -12.31 20.06 7.63
C LYS A 66 -11.77 18.68 7.22
N GLU A 67 -12.67 17.75 6.99
CA GLU A 67 -12.35 16.48 6.35
C GLU A 67 -12.01 16.65 4.87
N ILE A 68 -11.14 15.79 4.38
CA ILE A 68 -10.77 15.73 2.96
C ILE A 68 -11.83 14.97 2.16
N THR A 69 -11.94 15.29 0.88
CA THR A 69 -12.78 14.54 -0.05
C THR A 69 -12.09 13.25 -0.51
N TRP A 70 -12.89 12.22 -0.81
CA TRP A 70 -12.41 10.93 -1.32
C TRP A 70 -11.82 11.05 -2.72
N LEU A 71 -12.52 11.73 -3.63
CA LEU A 71 -11.90 12.12 -4.91
C LEU A 71 -10.85 13.21 -4.65
N PRO A 72 -9.57 13.01 -5.03
CA PRO A 72 -8.56 14.03 -4.85
C PRO A 72 -8.79 15.24 -5.75
N ASN A 73 -8.21 16.38 -5.38
CA ASN A 73 -8.25 17.58 -6.23
C ASN A 73 -7.15 17.53 -7.29
N PRO A 74 -7.43 17.94 -8.55
CA PRO A 74 -8.74 18.36 -9.08
C PRO A 74 -9.69 17.18 -9.34
N GLN A 75 -10.90 17.22 -8.78
CA GLN A 75 -11.80 16.04 -8.76
C GLN A 75 -12.37 15.63 -10.11
N ARG A 76 -12.46 16.56 -11.06
CA ARG A 76 -13.03 16.31 -12.39
C ARG A 76 -12.25 15.20 -13.11
N GLN A 77 -10.93 15.19 -13.00
CA GLN A 77 -10.06 14.20 -13.62
C GLN A 77 -10.34 12.80 -13.08
N TYR A 78 -10.42 12.63 -11.75
CA TYR A 78 -10.72 11.34 -11.14
C TYR A 78 -12.13 10.86 -11.49
N LEU A 79 -13.09 11.78 -11.55
CA LEU A 79 -14.45 11.45 -11.97
C LEU A 79 -14.48 10.92 -13.41
N MET A 80 -13.76 11.58 -14.32
CA MET A 80 -13.61 11.13 -15.71
C MET A 80 -12.88 9.79 -15.78
N GLY A 81 -11.80 9.62 -15.03
CA GLY A 81 -11.04 8.36 -14.95
C GLY A 81 -11.92 7.19 -14.51
N TYR A 82 -12.66 7.33 -13.40
CA TYR A 82 -13.63 6.32 -12.97
C TYR A 82 -14.76 6.13 -13.98
N GLY A 83 -15.22 7.20 -14.64
CA GLY A 83 -16.20 7.12 -15.73
C GLY A 83 -15.71 6.26 -16.91
N PHE A 84 -14.47 6.43 -17.36
CA PHE A 84 -13.87 5.60 -18.41
C PHE A 84 -13.66 4.16 -17.95
N PHE A 85 -13.13 3.97 -16.75
CA PHE A 85 -12.90 2.64 -16.18
C PHE A 85 -14.21 1.85 -16.03
N MET A 86 -15.28 2.49 -15.54
CA MET A 86 -16.61 1.86 -15.45
C MET A 86 -17.29 1.72 -16.82
N GLY A 87 -17.18 2.73 -17.69
CA GLY A 87 -17.80 2.74 -19.02
C GLY A 87 -17.20 1.73 -20.01
N ALA A 88 -15.97 1.27 -19.77
CA ALA A 88 -15.33 0.20 -20.55
C ALA A 88 -15.90 -1.20 -20.26
N SER A 89 -16.70 -1.35 -19.20
CA SER A 89 -17.39 -2.61 -18.88
C SER A 89 -18.88 -2.52 -19.24
N PRO A 90 -19.40 -3.39 -20.12
CA PRO A 90 -20.82 -3.43 -20.47
C PRO A 90 -21.75 -3.56 -19.25
N LEU A 91 -21.30 -4.27 -18.21
CA LEU A 91 -22.03 -4.53 -16.97
C LEU A 91 -22.15 -3.30 -16.06
N LEU A 92 -21.19 -2.37 -16.12
CA LEU A 92 -21.11 -1.19 -15.26
C LEU A 92 -21.68 0.08 -15.91
N SER A 93 -21.96 0.04 -17.22
CA SER A 93 -22.47 1.17 -18.00
C SER A 93 -23.77 1.78 -17.46
N SER A 94 -24.66 0.97 -16.88
CA SER A 94 -25.94 1.42 -16.30
C SER A 94 -25.78 2.20 -14.99
N LEU A 95 -24.67 2.05 -14.28
CA LEU A 95 -24.36 2.74 -13.01
C LEU A 95 -23.65 4.08 -13.23
N ALA A 96 -23.15 4.32 -14.44
CA ALA A 96 -22.34 5.49 -14.80
C ALA A 96 -23.11 6.82 -14.74
N SER A 97 -24.44 6.83 -14.72
CA SER A 97 -25.25 8.06 -14.67
C SER A 97 -25.60 8.53 -13.25
N PHE A 98 -25.66 7.62 -12.27
CA PHE A 98 -26.09 7.91 -10.89
C PHE A 98 -24.93 8.11 -9.92
N VAL A 99 -23.83 7.40 -10.11
CA VAL A 99 -22.66 7.39 -9.21
C VAL A 99 -21.83 8.70 -9.26
N PRO A 100 -21.60 9.36 -10.40
CA PRO A 100 -20.65 10.48 -10.47
C PRO A 100 -21.03 11.72 -9.64
N ARG A 101 -22.32 12.07 -9.52
CA ARG A 101 -22.75 13.33 -8.87
C ARG A 101 -22.52 13.32 -7.36
N TYR A 102 -22.73 12.18 -6.70
CA TYR A 102 -22.60 12.08 -5.23
C TYR A 102 -21.14 11.85 -4.79
N LEU A 103 -20.30 11.30 -5.66
CA LEU A 103 -18.89 11.04 -5.33
C LEU A 103 -18.07 12.29 -5.01
N HIS A 104 -18.47 13.43 -5.55
CA HIS A 104 -17.85 14.72 -5.27
C HIS A 104 -17.87 15.06 -3.77
N TYR A 105 -18.92 14.61 -3.06
CA TYR A 105 -19.22 14.95 -1.68
C TYR A 105 -18.79 13.89 -0.65
N VAL A 106 -18.32 12.73 -1.10
CA VAL A 106 -17.81 11.69 -0.20
C VAL A 106 -16.55 12.22 0.50
N THR A 107 -16.56 12.24 1.83
CA THR A 107 -15.42 12.64 2.65
C THR A 107 -14.74 11.44 3.29
N ILE A 108 -13.43 11.50 3.44
CA ILE A 108 -12.63 10.56 4.23
C ILE A 108 -12.56 11.13 5.66
N PRO A 109 -12.72 10.31 6.72
CA PRO A 109 -12.77 10.77 8.12
C PRO A 109 -11.38 11.14 8.68
N ALA A 110 -10.60 11.90 7.90
CA ALA A 110 -9.27 12.39 8.24
C ALA A 110 -9.25 13.93 8.14
N ILE A 111 -8.74 14.57 9.18
CA ILE A 111 -8.77 16.02 9.35
C ILE A 111 -7.57 16.64 8.63
N LYS A 112 -7.85 17.51 7.67
CA LYS A 112 -6.81 18.17 6.88
C LYS A 112 -5.89 19.04 7.75
N ASN A 113 -4.58 18.88 7.61
CA ASN A 113 -3.53 19.65 8.29
C ASN A 113 -3.64 19.66 9.83
N ALA A 114 -4.26 18.62 10.41
CA ALA A 114 -4.36 18.51 11.86
C ALA A 114 -2.96 18.42 12.52
N PRO A 115 -2.79 18.83 13.79
CA PRO A 115 -1.52 18.65 14.49
C PRO A 115 -1.14 17.17 14.63
N LEU A 116 0.13 16.81 14.42
CA LEU A 116 0.65 15.47 14.69
C LEU A 116 0.93 15.31 16.20
N ILE A 117 0.28 14.35 16.86
CA ILE A 117 0.54 14.08 18.28
C ILE A 117 1.82 13.29 18.48
N SER A 118 2.48 13.48 19.63
CA SER A 118 3.74 12.79 19.95
C SER A 118 3.51 11.30 20.17
N PRO A 119 4.41 10.43 19.65
CA PRO A 119 4.33 9.00 19.91
C PRO A 119 4.58 8.71 21.38
N ALA A 120 3.88 7.70 21.91
CA ALA A 120 4.12 7.17 23.24
C ALA A 120 5.36 6.23 23.28
N ALA A 121 5.90 5.87 22.12
CA ALA A 121 7.05 4.96 21.99
C ALA A 121 8.33 5.55 22.59
N LYS A 122 9.20 4.68 23.13
CA LYS A 122 10.45 5.06 23.81
C LYS A 122 11.43 5.84 22.91
N ASN A 123 11.46 5.55 21.61
CA ASN A 123 12.32 6.24 20.65
C ASN A 123 11.75 7.59 20.18
N GLY A 124 10.55 7.97 20.63
CA GLY A 124 9.91 9.22 20.25
C GLY A 124 9.51 9.30 18.77
N ARG A 125 9.44 8.17 18.06
CA ARG A 125 9.12 8.09 16.62
C ARG A 125 7.93 7.18 16.34
N TRP A 126 7.15 7.52 15.32
CA TRP A 126 6.02 6.73 14.85
C TRP A 126 6.49 5.68 13.82
N PRO A 127 6.03 4.42 13.93
CA PRO A 127 6.12 3.46 12.83
C PRO A 127 5.66 4.11 11.53
N THR A 128 6.48 4.03 10.49
CA THR A 128 6.22 4.67 9.20
C THR A 128 6.07 3.63 8.11
N MET A 129 4.96 3.68 7.39
CA MET A 129 4.59 2.75 6.33
C MET A 129 4.49 3.47 4.99
N ILE A 130 5.05 2.90 3.93
CA ILE A 130 4.76 3.31 2.56
C ILE A 130 3.77 2.30 1.98
N PHE A 131 2.57 2.77 1.60
CA PHE A 131 1.49 1.95 1.05
C PHE A 131 1.28 2.22 -0.45
N SER A 132 1.73 1.28 -1.29
CA SER A 132 1.65 1.37 -2.75
C SER A 132 0.27 0.92 -3.27
N HIS A 133 -0.40 1.78 -4.05
CA HIS A 133 -1.71 1.46 -4.63
C HIS A 133 -1.64 0.48 -5.81
N GLY A 134 -2.73 -0.23 -6.09
CA GLY A 134 -2.89 -1.09 -7.27
C GLY A 134 -3.19 -0.34 -8.58
N LEU A 135 -3.41 -1.08 -9.67
CA LEU A 135 -3.91 -0.52 -10.93
C LEU A 135 -5.25 0.19 -10.71
N ALA A 136 -5.47 1.30 -11.41
CA ALA A 136 -6.64 2.16 -11.26
C ALA A 136 -6.85 2.66 -9.81
N GLY A 137 -5.79 2.64 -9.00
CA GLY A 137 -5.76 3.24 -7.67
C GLY A 137 -5.34 4.72 -7.69
N SER A 138 -5.25 5.29 -6.50
CA SER A 138 -4.80 6.65 -6.22
C SER A 138 -4.32 6.73 -4.77
N ARG A 139 -3.75 7.87 -4.35
CA ARG A 139 -3.37 8.11 -2.94
C ARG A 139 -4.54 8.09 -1.95
N ASN A 140 -5.78 8.03 -2.44
CA ASN A 140 -6.99 7.99 -1.64
C ASN A 140 -7.75 6.66 -1.73
N SER A 141 -7.28 5.68 -2.50
CA SER A 141 -8.06 4.45 -2.77
C SER A 141 -8.09 3.45 -1.61
N TYR A 142 -7.26 3.67 -0.58
CA TYR A 142 -7.10 2.79 0.58
C TYR A 142 -7.21 3.57 1.89
N SER A 143 -7.94 4.69 1.88
CA SER A 143 -8.02 5.59 3.02
C SER A 143 -8.65 4.95 4.24
N GLN A 144 -9.54 3.97 4.08
CA GLN A 144 -10.10 3.24 5.22
C GLN A 144 -9.02 2.43 5.95
N LEU A 145 -8.18 1.69 5.22
CA LEU A 145 -7.10 0.92 5.82
C LEU A 145 -5.99 1.85 6.36
N ALA A 146 -5.54 2.81 5.56
CA ALA A 146 -4.48 3.75 5.94
C ALA A 146 -4.87 4.60 7.15
N GLY A 147 -6.10 5.12 7.18
CA GLY A 147 -6.65 5.85 8.32
C GLY A 147 -6.86 4.97 9.54
N SER A 148 -7.32 3.72 9.38
CA SER A 148 -7.44 2.79 10.51
C SER A 148 -6.07 2.49 11.14
N LEU A 149 -5.03 2.26 10.33
CA LEU A 149 -3.67 2.10 10.82
C LEU A 149 -3.15 3.38 11.51
N ALA A 150 -3.45 4.54 10.94
CA ALA A 150 -3.10 5.82 11.55
C ALA A 150 -3.79 6.08 12.90
N SER A 151 -5.05 5.66 13.05
CA SER A 151 -5.73 5.73 14.34
C SER A 151 -5.09 4.84 15.41
N HIS A 152 -4.32 3.82 15.01
CA HIS A 152 -3.57 2.91 15.87
C HIS A 152 -2.09 3.28 16.04
N GLY A 153 -1.67 4.48 15.60
CA GLY A 153 -0.30 4.94 15.84
C GLY A 153 0.69 4.63 14.71
N VAL A 154 0.24 4.49 13.46
CA VAL A 154 1.13 4.34 12.29
C VAL A 154 1.06 5.58 11.42
N VAL A 155 2.19 6.12 10.96
CA VAL A 155 2.18 7.13 9.89
C VAL A 155 2.19 6.42 8.55
N VAL A 156 1.11 6.55 7.77
CA VAL A 156 0.94 5.85 6.49
C VAL A 156 1.08 6.83 5.33
N ILE A 157 2.06 6.57 4.47
CA ILE A 157 2.40 7.34 3.27
C ILE A 157 1.80 6.64 2.04
N CYS A 158 0.88 7.30 1.36
CA CYS A 158 0.21 6.79 0.17
C CYS A 158 0.68 7.57 -1.06
N PRO A 159 1.69 7.10 -1.82
CA PRO A 159 2.06 7.70 -3.11
C PRO A 159 0.91 7.65 -4.12
N GLU A 160 0.94 8.57 -5.09
CA GLU A 160 0.19 8.48 -6.34
C GLU A 160 1.19 8.45 -7.50
N TYR A 161 1.30 7.30 -8.15
CA TYR A 161 2.29 7.08 -9.19
C TYR A 161 1.88 7.67 -10.54
N ARG A 162 2.86 8.20 -11.28
CA ARG A 162 2.69 8.90 -12.58
C ARG A 162 3.07 8.02 -13.77
N ASP A 163 3.08 6.72 -13.55
CA ASP A 163 3.37 5.67 -14.53
C ASP A 163 2.19 5.37 -15.49
N GLY A 164 1.07 6.07 -15.33
CA GLY A 164 -0.18 5.79 -16.02
C GLY A 164 -0.94 4.58 -15.46
N SER A 165 -0.56 4.07 -14.28
CA SER A 165 -1.33 3.03 -13.56
C SER A 165 -2.44 3.61 -12.68
N ALA A 166 -2.29 4.86 -12.22
CA ALA A 166 -3.31 5.54 -11.44
C ALA A 166 -4.56 5.82 -12.28
N ILE A 167 -5.74 5.80 -11.66
CA ILE A 167 -7.02 6.05 -12.36
C ILE A 167 -7.07 7.42 -13.03
N ALA A 168 -6.45 8.39 -12.36
CA ALA A 168 -6.13 9.71 -12.85
C ALA A 168 -5.04 10.28 -11.94
N THR A 169 -4.14 11.08 -12.50
CA THR A 169 -3.23 11.92 -11.72
C THR A 169 -2.79 13.10 -12.56
N VAL A 170 -2.11 14.04 -11.93
CA VAL A 170 -1.62 15.26 -12.57
C VAL A 170 -0.17 15.53 -12.16
N VAL A 171 0.56 16.23 -13.02
CA VAL A 171 1.90 16.76 -12.74
C VAL A 171 1.84 18.28 -12.80
N ARG A 172 2.26 18.93 -11.72
CA ARG A 172 2.46 20.38 -11.71
C ARG A 172 3.85 20.70 -12.23
N ASP A 173 3.95 21.64 -13.17
CA ASP A 173 5.24 22.14 -13.64
C ASP A 173 5.81 23.13 -12.59
N PRO A 174 6.90 22.78 -11.88
CA PRO A 174 7.50 23.65 -10.88
C PRO A 174 8.08 24.92 -11.48
N VAL A 175 8.64 24.87 -12.70
CA VAL A 175 9.23 26.02 -13.37
C VAL A 175 8.14 27.00 -13.78
N ALA A 176 7.05 26.51 -14.39
CA ALA A 176 5.92 27.37 -14.75
C ALA A 176 5.28 28.01 -13.52
N LEU A 177 5.13 27.26 -12.41
CA LEU A 177 4.58 27.78 -11.16
C LEU A 177 5.51 28.79 -10.49
N SER A 178 6.83 28.60 -10.51
CA SER A 178 7.79 29.56 -9.94
C SER A 178 7.76 30.93 -10.64
N LYS A 179 7.46 30.94 -11.95
CA LYS A 179 7.33 32.15 -12.76
C LYS A 179 5.96 32.83 -12.62
N TYR A 180 4.99 32.16 -11.99
CA TYR A 180 3.65 32.70 -11.81
C TYR A 180 3.62 33.73 -10.68
N GLN A 181 3.56 35.02 -11.04
CA GLN A 181 3.59 36.13 -10.08
C GLN A 181 2.25 36.42 -9.38
N GLY A 182 1.17 35.71 -9.76
CA GLY A 182 -0.17 35.98 -9.27
C GLY A 182 -0.73 37.32 -9.76
N GLY A 183 -2.06 37.42 -9.85
CA GLY A 183 -2.73 38.65 -10.28
C GLY A 183 -4.20 38.40 -10.59
N LEU A 184 -5.03 39.44 -10.50
CA LEU A 184 -6.50 39.33 -10.64
C LEU A 184 -6.94 38.66 -11.96
N PHE A 185 -6.12 38.78 -13.02
CA PHE A 185 -6.36 38.24 -14.35
C PHE A 185 -5.34 37.18 -14.80
N ALA A 186 -4.35 36.86 -13.96
CA ALA A 186 -3.28 35.93 -14.33
C ALA A 186 -3.77 34.48 -14.16
N GLN A 187 -3.84 33.73 -15.26
CA GLN A 187 -4.21 32.31 -15.21
C GLN A 187 -3.08 31.50 -14.58
N ARG A 188 -3.40 30.77 -13.50
CA ARG A 188 -2.47 29.81 -12.90
C ARG A 188 -2.10 28.76 -13.96
N PRO A 189 -0.81 28.40 -14.10
CA PRO A 189 -0.38 27.30 -14.96
C PRO A 189 -1.21 26.03 -14.72
N ARG A 190 -1.68 25.41 -15.80
CA ARG A 190 -2.43 24.16 -15.72
C ARG A 190 -1.48 23.02 -15.37
N SER A 191 -1.97 22.08 -14.58
CA SER A 191 -1.30 20.80 -14.40
C SER A 191 -1.42 19.96 -15.67
N ALA A 192 -0.40 19.16 -15.99
CA ALA A 192 -0.45 18.17 -17.05
C ALA A 192 -1.20 16.94 -16.54
N ASP A 193 -2.17 16.44 -17.31
CA ASP A 193 -2.90 15.22 -16.96
C ASP A 193 -2.06 13.99 -17.35
N VAL A 194 -1.97 13.01 -16.45
CA VAL A 194 -1.41 11.69 -16.75
C VAL A 194 -2.57 10.71 -16.85
N VAL A 195 -2.83 10.26 -18.07
CA VAL A 195 -3.98 9.41 -18.39
C VAL A 195 -3.70 7.95 -18.02
N TYR A 196 -4.72 7.28 -17.48
CA TYR A 196 -4.67 5.84 -17.24
C TYR A 196 -4.40 5.06 -18.53
N LYS A 197 -3.33 4.26 -18.52
CA LYS A 197 -2.96 3.37 -19.62
C LYS A 197 -3.69 2.04 -19.45
N ASN A 198 -4.77 1.86 -20.22
CA ASN A 198 -5.53 0.62 -20.23
C ASN A 198 -4.77 -0.46 -21.04
N LEU A 199 -3.92 -1.21 -20.34
CA LEU A 199 -3.18 -2.34 -20.90
C LEU A 199 -3.92 -3.65 -20.58
N PRO A 200 -3.99 -4.60 -21.53
CA PRO A 200 -4.51 -5.95 -21.29
C PRO A 200 -3.92 -6.65 -20.07
N HIS A 201 -4.67 -7.62 -19.54
CA HIS A 201 -4.23 -8.52 -18.46
C HIS A 201 -3.68 -9.85 -18.98
N THR A 202 -3.80 -10.12 -20.29
CA THR A 202 -3.23 -11.31 -20.92
C THR A 202 -1.72 -11.12 -21.08
N PRO A 203 -0.89 -12.10 -20.65
CA PRO A 203 0.56 -12.03 -20.85
C PRO A 203 0.92 -11.98 -22.34
N SER A 204 1.76 -11.03 -22.71
CA SER A 204 2.53 -11.01 -23.96
C SER A 204 3.86 -10.32 -23.68
N ARG A 205 4.83 -10.42 -24.58
CA ARG A 205 6.11 -9.72 -24.42
C ARG A 205 5.91 -8.20 -24.31
N GLU A 206 5.07 -7.64 -25.18
CA GLU A 206 4.75 -6.22 -25.20
C GLU A 206 4.04 -5.77 -23.92
N ILE A 207 3.15 -6.61 -23.37
CA ILE A 207 2.49 -6.33 -22.09
C ILE A 207 3.49 -6.38 -20.94
N SER A 208 4.39 -7.36 -20.91
CA SER A 208 5.46 -7.44 -19.90
C SER A 208 6.36 -6.21 -19.96
N GLU A 209 6.83 -5.81 -21.14
CA GLU A 209 7.66 -4.62 -21.34
C GLU A 209 6.93 -3.34 -20.87
N ALA A 210 5.63 -3.21 -21.18
CA ALA A 210 4.82 -2.08 -20.75
C ALA A 210 4.57 -2.06 -19.23
N ARG A 211 4.39 -3.22 -18.57
CA ARG A 211 4.27 -3.31 -17.11
C ARG A 211 5.60 -3.09 -16.40
N ASP A 212 6.71 -3.52 -17.00
CA ASP A 212 8.05 -3.23 -16.50
C ASP A 212 8.36 -1.73 -16.56
N ALA A 213 7.97 -1.05 -17.64
CA ALA A 213 8.06 0.40 -17.73
C ALA A 213 7.26 1.08 -16.61
N GLN A 214 6.07 0.59 -16.29
CA GLN A 214 5.29 1.09 -15.16
C GLN A 214 5.99 0.86 -13.82
N LEU A 215 6.52 -0.35 -13.58
CA LEU A 215 7.26 -0.67 -12.37
C LEU A 215 8.53 0.16 -12.20
N ARG A 216 9.26 0.47 -13.28
CA ARG A 216 10.46 1.33 -13.23
C ARG A 216 10.10 2.72 -12.70
N VAL A 217 9.03 3.33 -13.23
CA VAL A 217 8.56 4.63 -12.75
C VAL A 217 8.11 4.54 -11.29
N ARG A 218 7.35 3.50 -10.92
CA ARG A 218 6.90 3.29 -9.53
C ARG A 218 8.06 3.12 -8.55
N ALA A 219 9.09 2.35 -8.91
CA ALA A 219 10.26 2.15 -8.07
C ALA A 219 11.09 3.43 -7.94
N TRP A 220 11.29 4.16 -9.03
CA TRP A 220 11.95 5.47 -9.04
C TRP A 220 11.23 6.50 -8.16
N GLU A 221 9.91 6.66 -8.33
CA GLU A 221 9.10 7.56 -7.49
C GLU A 221 9.10 7.11 -6.02
N THR A 222 9.16 5.80 -5.74
CA THR A 222 9.27 5.29 -4.36
C THR A 222 10.62 5.63 -3.74
N GLY A 223 11.72 5.55 -4.50
CA GLY A 223 13.04 5.99 -4.03
C GLY A 223 13.08 7.50 -3.76
N LEU A 224 12.51 8.31 -4.66
CA LEU A 224 12.39 9.77 -4.46
C LEU A 224 11.50 10.11 -3.26
N LEU A 225 10.39 9.38 -3.09
CA LEU A 225 9.51 9.50 -1.93
C LEU A 225 10.30 9.28 -0.64
N TYR A 226 11.14 8.24 -0.59
CA TYR A 226 11.94 7.97 0.58
C TYR A 226 12.92 9.11 0.90
N GLU A 227 13.60 9.68 -0.11
CA GLU A 227 14.45 10.88 0.08
C GLU A 227 13.65 12.06 0.64
N ALA A 228 12.43 12.29 0.15
CA ALA A 228 11.55 13.34 0.65
C ALA A 228 11.13 13.11 2.11
N LEU A 229 10.79 11.87 2.50
CA LEU A 229 10.42 11.52 3.87
C LEU A 229 11.58 11.76 4.84
N VAL A 230 12.79 11.37 4.46
CA VAL A 230 13.98 11.62 5.26
C VAL A 230 14.22 13.13 5.40
N ASN A 231 14.11 13.91 4.32
CA ASN A 231 14.29 15.36 4.40
C ASN A 231 13.22 16.05 5.28
N ILE A 232 11.96 15.60 5.20
CA ILE A 232 10.87 16.09 6.06
C ILE A 232 11.18 15.81 7.54
N ASP A 233 11.61 14.59 7.86
CA ASP A 233 11.96 14.22 9.23
C ASP A 233 13.20 14.96 9.76
N GLU A 234 14.21 15.20 8.91
CA GLU A 234 15.40 16.00 9.22
C GLU A 234 15.11 17.50 9.42
N GLY A 235 13.86 17.95 9.27
CA GLY A 235 13.47 19.34 9.48
C GLY A 235 13.70 20.25 8.29
N LYS A 236 13.87 19.69 7.09
CA LYS A 236 14.10 20.45 5.86
C LYS A 236 12.81 20.91 5.17
N ALA A 237 11.65 20.69 5.78
CA ALA A 237 10.34 21.01 5.20
C ALA A 237 10.20 22.49 4.76
N GLU A 238 10.82 23.44 5.47
CA GLU A 238 10.78 24.86 5.10
C GLU A 238 11.62 25.21 3.87
N SER A 239 12.65 24.40 3.59
CA SER A 239 13.50 24.54 2.40
C SER A 239 12.96 23.78 1.19
N MET A 240 11.88 23.01 1.38
CA MET A 240 11.27 22.20 0.32
C MET A 240 10.00 22.86 -0.20
N THR A 241 9.81 22.84 -1.51
CA THR A 241 8.60 23.34 -2.13
C THR A 241 7.51 22.27 -2.11
N ASN A 242 6.40 22.54 -1.42
CA ASN A 242 5.16 21.80 -1.63
C ASN A 242 4.25 22.54 -2.62
N LEU A 243 4.15 22.03 -3.85
CA LEU A 243 3.29 22.61 -4.90
C LEU A 243 1.80 22.46 -4.59
N ASN A 244 1.44 21.57 -3.65
CA ASN A 244 0.12 21.54 -3.05
C ASN A 244 0.03 22.59 -1.93
N THR A 245 -0.26 23.83 -2.31
CA THR A 245 -0.36 25.00 -1.42
C THR A 245 -1.43 24.90 -0.33
N SER A 246 -2.20 23.81 -0.32
CA SER A 246 -3.21 23.57 0.70
C SER A 246 -2.65 22.88 1.95
N THR A 247 -1.38 22.48 1.93
CA THR A 247 -0.57 22.04 3.06
C THR A 247 0.59 23.03 3.21
N SER A 248 0.69 23.72 4.36
CA SER A 248 1.77 24.68 4.61
C SER A 248 3.10 23.99 4.97
N ALA A 249 4.22 24.69 4.83
CA ALA A 249 5.51 24.24 5.36
C ALA A 249 5.44 23.96 6.88
N GLU A 250 4.71 24.79 7.63
CA GLU A 250 4.46 24.58 9.05
C GLU A 250 3.68 23.28 9.34
N ALA A 251 2.75 22.89 8.48
CA ALA A 251 2.07 21.60 8.63
C ALA A 251 3.03 20.43 8.41
N LEU A 252 4.01 20.57 7.52
CA LEU A 252 5.04 19.56 7.25
C LEU A 252 6.15 19.54 8.30
N SER A 253 6.54 20.67 8.89
CA SER A 253 7.56 20.72 9.95
C SER A 253 7.12 20.01 11.23
N ARG A 254 5.81 19.72 11.40
CA ARG A 254 5.30 18.89 12.50
C ARG A 254 5.80 17.45 12.47
N PHE A 255 6.32 16.97 11.34
CA PHE A 255 6.90 15.63 11.19
C PHE A 255 8.38 15.56 11.56
N THR A 256 9.03 16.69 11.87
CA THR A 256 10.46 16.73 12.19
C THR A 256 10.79 15.91 13.44
N ASN A 257 11.69 14.93 13.30
CA ASN A 257 12.06 13.95 14.31
C ASN A 257 10.88 13.09 14.82
N ARG A 258 9.94 12.73 13.95
CA ARG A 258 8.72 11.99 14.34
C ARG A 258 8.50 10.72 13.55
N LEU A 259 9.19 10.52 12.45
CA LEU A 259 9.05 9.36 11.57
C LEU A 259 10.17 8.37 11.86
N ASP A 260 9.84 7.08 11.96
CA ASP A 260 10.83 6.03 12.09
C ASP A 260 11.39 5.63 10.72
N VAL A 261 12.16 6.55 10.13
CA VAL A 261 12.72 6.45 8.77
C VAL A 261 14.25 6.44 8.75
N HIS A 262 14.91 6.51 9.90
CA HIS A 262 16.37 6.55 9.98
C HIS A 262 16.98 5.22 10.42
N GLU A 263 16.24 4.43 11.19
CA GLU A 263 16.71 3.12 11.65
C GLU A 263 16.58 2.09 10.51
N PRO A 264 17.68 1.43 10.09
CA PRO A 264 17.68 0.44 9.02
C PRO A 264 16.65 -0.67 9.24
N GLY A 265 15.86 -0.97 8.21
CA GLY A 265 14.83 -2.00 8.23
C GLY A 265 13.51 -1.60 8.89
N LYS A 266 13.40 -0.39 9.49
CA LYS A 266 12.18 0.01 10.22
C LYS A 266 11.05 0.54 9.36
N VAL A 267 11.28 0.96 8.12
CA VAL A 267 10.17 1.35 7.25
C VAL A 267 9.38 0.12 6.82
N ILE A 268 8.07 0.20 6.97
CA ILE A 268 7.14 -0.87 6.60
C ILE A 268 6.76 -0.69 5.12
N TRP A 269 6.90 -1.74 4.33
CA TRP A 269 6.60 -1.73 2.90
C TRP A 269 5.30 -2.47 2.63
N ALA A 270 4.25 -1.74 2.27
CA ALA A 270 2.92 -2.30 2.08
C ALA A 270 2.39 -1.98 0.68
N GLY A 271 1.55 -2.85 0.14
CA GLY A 271 0.88 -2.55 -1.11
C GLY A 271 -0.24 -3.51 -1.42
N HIS A 272 -1.08 -3.09 -2.37
CA HIS A 272 -2.17 -3.91 -2.89
C HIS A 272 -2.02 -4.16 -4.39
N SER A 273 -2.27 -5.39 -4.86
CA SER A 273 -2.28 -5.72 -6.29
C SER A 273 -0.94 -5.36 -6.95
N PHE A 274 -0.97 -4.47 -7.95
CA PHE A 274 0.23 -3.95 -8.59
C PHE A 274 1.16 -3.18 -7.62
N GLY A 275 0.60 -2.62 -6.54
CA GLY A 275 1.36 -2.01 -5.47
C GLY A 275 2.15 -3.01 -4.62
N ALA A 276 1.61 -4.21 -4.38
CA ALA A 276 2.37 -5.28 -3.73
C ALA A 276 3.49 -5.83 -4.64
N ALA A 277 3.27 -5.88 -5.95
CA ALA A 277 4.34 -6.16 -6.91
C ALA A 277 5.43 -5.07 -6.87
N THR A 278 5.02 -3.79 -6.78
CA THR A 278 5.93 -2.65 -6.62
C THR A 278 6.79 -2.79 -5.37
N VAL A 279 6.19 -3.09 -4.21
CA VAL A 279 6.91 -3.36 -2.96
C VAL A 279 7.93 -4.47 -3.14
N THR A 280 7.51 -5.59 -3.73
CA THR A 280 8.39 -6.74 -3.96
C THR A 280 9.61 -6.36 -4.81
N GLN A 281 9.40 -5.61 -5.90
CA GLN A 281 10.47 -5.12 -6.77
C GLN A 281 11.40 -4.16 -6.04
N VAL A 282 10.86 -3.14 -5.37
CA VAL A 282 11.66 -2.14 -4.64
C VAL A 282 12.51 -2.81 -3.56
N VAL A 283 11.91 -3.67 -2.75
CA VAL A 283 12.60 -4.40 -1.66
C VAL A 283 13.70 -5.29 -2.22
N LYS A 284 13.40 -6.16 -3.18
CA LYS A 284 14.39 -7.11 -3.71
C LYS A 284 15.47 -6.42 -4.54
N SER A 285 15.10 -5.52 -5.46
CA SER A 285 16.08 -4.81 -6.29
C SER A 285 17.02 -3.97 -5.44
N THR A 286 16.53 -3.38 -4.33
CA THR A 286 17.39 -2.59 -3.45
C THR A 286 18.30 -3.48 -2.63
N TYR A 287 17.79 -4.53 -2.00
CA TYR A 287 18.59 -5.40 -1.13
C TYR A 287 19.70 -6.11 -1.93
N TYR A 288 19.34 -6.68 -3.09
CA TYR A 288 20.26 -7.45 -3.93
C TYR A 288 20.98 -6.62 -4.98
N ALA A 289 20.95 -5.28 -4.90
CA ALA A 289 21.56 -4.39 -5.91
C ALA A 289 23.04 -4.72 -6.17
N ASP A 290 23.73 -5.29 -5.18
CA ASP A 290 25.15 -5.63 -5.30
C ASP A 290 25.46 -7.01 -5.88
N LEU A 291 24.47 -7.88 -6.02
CA LEU A 291 24.70 -9.22 -6.58
C LEU A 291 25.06 -9.13 -8.07
N PRO A 292 26.11 -9.85 -8.54
CA PRO A 292 26.54 -9.81 -9.94
C PRO A 292 25.40 -10.08 -10.93
N GLU A 293 24.55 -11.06 -10.64
CA GLU A 293 23.40 -11.43 -11.46
C GLU A 293 22.36 -10.31 -11.55
N VAL A 294 22.18 -9.52 -10.49
CA VAL A 294 21.26 -8.36 -10.46
C VAL A 294 21.88 -7.16 -11.17
N LYS A 295 23.18 -6.89 -10.96
CA LYS A 295 23.91 -5.84 -11.70
C LYS A 295 23.93 -6.08 -13.21
N SER A 296 23.94 -7.35 -13.63
CA SER A 296 23.99 -7.74 -15.04
C SER A 296 22.64 -7.67 -15.78
N ILE A 297 21.53 -7.38 -15.08
CA ILE A 297 20.22 -7.23 -15.71
C ILE A 297 20.29 -6.04 -16.69
N ALA A 298 19.98 -6.27 -17.96
CA ALA A 298 20.08 -5.25 -19.00
C ALA A 298 19.11 -4.07 -18.76
N ASN A 299 17.86 -4.38 -18.39
CA ASN A 299 16.80 -3.40 -18.17
C ASN A 299 16.20 -3.55 -16.75
N PRO A 300 16.96 -3.25 -15.69
CA PRO A 300 16.50 -3.48 -14.32
C PRO A 300 15.27 -2.63 -14.00
N ILE A 301 14.39 -3.15 -13.13
CA ILE A 301 13.26 -2.37 -12.63
C ILE A 301 13.73 -1.21 -11.76
N PHE A 302 14.76 -1.43 -10.95
CA PHE A 302 15.30 -0.40 -10.07
C PHE A 302 16.82 -0.53 -9.92
N ALA A 303 17.56 0.20 -10.75
CA ALA A 303 19.02 0.35 -10.65
C ALA A 303 19.40 1.40 -9.60
N VAL A 304 19.14 1.08 -8.34
CA VAL A 304 19.37 2.00 -7.22
C VAL A 304 20.87 2.30 -7.05
N LYS A 305 21.20 3.58 -6.86
CA LYS A 305 22.57 4.04 -6.60
C LYS A 305 22.97 3.68 -5.18
N GLU A 306 24.24 3.38 -4.97
CA GLU A 306 24.80 3.12 -3.63
C GLU A 306 24.56 4.28 -2.65
N SER A 307 24.62 5.53 -3.13
CA SER A 307 24.39 6.73 -2.33
C SER A 307 22.92 7.03 -2.00
N ALA A 308 21.96 6.30 -2.58
CA ALA A 308 20.54 6.53 -2.31
C ALA A 308 20.20 6.07 -0.89
N LYS A 309 19.55 6.91 -0.08
CA LYS A 309 19.30 6.60 1.34
C LYS A 309 18.48 5.32 1.52
N ILE A 310 17.63 4.98 0.55
CA ILE A 310 16.79 3.78 0.57
C ILE A 310 17.62 2.48 0.62
N ARG A 311 18.88 2.50 0.13
CA ARG A 311 19.82 1.37 0.22
C ARG A 311 20.13 0.98 1.65
N HIS A 312 20.29 1.97 2.54
CA HIS A 312 20.51 1.70 3.96
C HIS A 312 19.24 1.25 4.66
N GLN A 313 18.07 1.62 4.15
CA GLN A 313 16.81 1.33 4.81
C GLN A 313 16.30 -0.08 4.57
N ILE A 314 16.56 -0.64 3.40
CA ILE A 314 16.09 -1.98 3.07
C ILE A 314 17.14 -2.98 3.56
N THR A 315 16.80 -3.71 4.62
CA THR A 315 17.60 -4.78 5.22
C THR A 315 16.81 -6.09 5.28
N ASN A 316 17.42 -7.16 5.81
CA ASN A 316 16.74 -8.41 6.14
C ASN A 316 15.64 -8.24 7.21
N GLN A 317 15.61 -7.12 7.93
CA GLN A 317 14.55 -6.82 8.92
C GLN A 317 13.33 -6.12 8.32
N SER A 318 13.36 -5.77 7.02
CA SER A 318 12.28 -5.03 6.38
C SER A 318 10.98 -5.83 6.37
N VAL A 319 9.93 -5.27 6.96
CA VAL A 319 8.59 -5.88 6.96
C VAL A 319 7.86 -5.59 5.65
N ALA A 320 7.27 -6.62 5.05
CA ALA A 320 6.47 -6.50 3.83
C ALA A 320 5.03 -6.99 4.02
N ILE A 321 4.08 -6.20 3.51
CA ILE A 321 2.64 -6.47 3.59
C ILE A 321 2.07 -6.47 2.17
N LEU A 322 1.59 -7.63 1.72
CA LEU A 322 1.27 -7.91 0.33
C LEU A 322 -0.20 -8.32 0.21
N LEU A 323 -1.07 -7.36 -0.11
CA LEU A 323 -2.51 -7.59 -0.24
C LEU A 323 -2.85 -7.92 -1.70
N ASP A 324 -3.42 -9.10 -1.97
CA ASP A 324 -3.76 -9.56 -3.32
C ASP A 324 -2.65 -9.29 -4.34
N MET A 325 -1.38 -9.59 -3.99
CA MET A 325 -0.27 -9.26 -4.88
C MET A 325 -0.52 -9.76 -6.29
N TRP A 326 -0.32 -8.91 -7.30
CA TRP A 326 -0.47 -9.28 -8.71
C TRP A 326 0.91 -9.65 -9.29
N CYS A 327 1.11 -10.93 -9.61
CA CYS A 327 2.40 -11.53 -9.96
C CYS A 327 2.73 -11.44 -11.45
N LEU A 328 1.80 -11.07 -12.33
CA LEU A 328 2.11 -10.98 -13.77
C LEU A 328 3.31 -10.04 -14.04
N PRO A 329 3.37 -8.84 -13.43
CA PRO A 329 4.54 -7.97 -13.59
C PRO A 329 5.82 -8.53 -12.96
N MET A 330 5.78 -9.63 -12.20
CA MET A 330 6.94 -10.25 -11.54
C MET A 330 7.58 -11.36 -12.38
N ILE A 331 6.90 -11.84 -13.41
CA ILE A 331 7.33 -12.96 -14.26
C ILE A 331 7.77 -12.51 -15.65
N SER A 332 8.04 -11.21 -15.83
CA SER A 332 8.65 -10.70 -17.05
C SER A 332 10.02 -11.35 -17.29
N PRO A 333 10.42 -11.66 -18.54
CA PRO A 333 11.73 -12.23 -18.85
C PRO A 333 12.90 -11.46 -18.24
N ASP A 334 12.85 -10.12 -18.27
CA ASP A 334 13.89 -9.23 -17.75
C ASP A 334 14.04 -9.27 -16.22
N GLN A 335 13.06 -9.86 -15.52
CA GLN A 335 13.05 -9.94 -14.07
C GLN A 335 13.41 -11.32 -13.52
N THR A 336 13.74 -12.28 -14.40
CA THR A 336 14.02 -13.67 -14.02
C THR A 336 15.08 -13.78 -12.92
N ALA A 337 16.17 -13.01 -12.99
CA ALA A 337 17.22 -13.04 -11.98
C ALA A 337 16.68 -12.63 -10.60
N LEU A 338 15.88 -11.56 -10.54
CA LEU A 338 15.31 -11.10 -9.28
C LEU A 338 14.23 -12.05 -8.77
N PHE A 339 13.40 -12.60 -9.65
CA PHE A 339 12.37 -13.58 -9.31
C PHE A 339 12.94 -14.78 -8.54
N LYS A 340 14.13 -15.23 -8.94
CA LYS A 340 14.83 -16.39 -8.37
C LYS A 340 15.39 -16.19 -6.94
N LEU A 341 15.52 -14.94 -6.49
CA LEU A 341 16.03 -14.58 -5.17
C LEU A 341 14.89 -14.53 -4.14
N PRO A 342 15.09 -14.91 -2.87
CA PRO A 342 14.04 -14.81 -1.86
C PRO A 342 13.74 -13.36 -1.45
N PHE A 343 12.77 -13.16 -0.56
CA PHE A 343 12.69 -11.89 0.17
C PHE A 343 13.88 -11.74 1.14
N PRO A 344 14.35 -10.52 1.42
CA PRO A 344 15.49 -10.28 2.32
C PRO A 344 15.33 -10.87 3.72
N CYS A 345 14.10 -11.01 4.22
CA CYS A 345 13.82 -11.61 5.52
C CYS A 345 14.23 -13.09 5.63
N TYR A 346 14.50 -13.75 4.51
CA TYR A 346 15.05 -15.11 4.44
C TYR A 346 16.56 -15.14 4.13
N ASP A 347 17.28 -14.04 4.31
CA ASP A 347 18.72 -14.03 4.11
C ASP A 347 19.41 -14.90 5.16
N ILE A 348 19.95 -16.03 4.72
CA ILE A 348 20.66 -17.02 5.55
C ILE A 348 22.02 -16.53 6.06
N THR A 349 22.57 -15.50 5.42
CA THR A 349 23.88 -14.93 5.79
C THR A 349 23.76 -13.96 6.96
N ALA A 350 22.57 -13.41 7.19
CA ALA A 350 22.29 -12.54 8.33
C ALA A 350 21.83 -13.35 9.54
N SER A 351 22.45 -13.11 10.69
CA SER A 351 22.25 -13.90 11.92
C SER A 351 20.91 -13.67 12.62
N ASN A 352 20.17 -12.64 12.25
CA ASN A 352 18.94 -12.19 12.92
C ASN A 352 17.72 -12.14 11.98
N SER A 353 17.78 -12.79 10.82
CA SER A 353 16.70 -12.79 9.84
C SER A 353 15.38 -13.34 10.42
N PRO A 354 14.27 -12.58 10.38
CA PRO A 354 13.00 -12.98 10.99
C PRO A 354 12.25 -14.06 10.19
N GLY A 355 12.71 -14.39 8.99
CA GLY A 355 12.01 -15.30 8.09
C GLY A 355 10.62 -14.79 7.73
N GLY A 356 9.65 -15.70 7.66
CA GLY A 356 8.28 -15.40 7.28
C GLY A 356 7.51 -14.54 8.30
N ASP A 357 8.02 -14.32 9.50
CA ASP A 357 7.40 -13.45 10.50
C ASP A 357 7.36 -11.97 10.06
N ALA A 358 8.25 -11.57 9.14
CA ALA A 358 8.25 -10.24 8.53
C ALA A 358 7.41 -10.15 7.24
N LEU A 359 6.75 -11.25 6.82
CA LEU A 359 5.95 -11.31 5.60
C LEU A 359 4.49 -11.62 5.92
N LEU A 360 3.62 -10.64 5.64
CA LEU A 360 2.18 -10.83 5.63
C LEU A 360 1.66 -10.78 4.19
N ALA A 361 0.98 -11.84 3.77
CA ALA A 361 0.23 -11.87 2.52
C ALA A 361 -1.24 -12.19 2.81
N VAL A 362 -2.15 -11.42 2.22
CA VAL A 362 -3.59 -11.64 2.38
C VAL A 362 -4.28 -11.60 1.03
N GLU A 363 -4.95 -12.69 0.69
CA GLU A 363 -5.69 -12.84 -0.56
C GLU A 363 -7.19 -12.60 -0.37
N SER A 364 -7.84 -12.17 -1.43
CA SER A 364 -9.25 -12.33 -1.65
C SER A 364 -9.54 -13.74 -2.15
N ASP A 365 -10.79 -14.18 -2.04
CA ASP A 365 -11.23 -15.48 -2.54
C ASP A 365 -11.02 -15.60 -4.06
N ALA A 366 -11.16 -14.49 -4.79
CA ALA A 366 -10.87 -14.42 -6.22
C ALA A 366 -9.40 -14.70 -6.54
N PHE A 367 -8.46 -14.09 -5.81
CA PHE A 367 -7.03 -14.29 -6.01
C PHE A 367 -6.56 -15.65 -5.51
N PHE A 368 -7.16 -16.15 -4.42
CA PHE A 368 -6.91 -17.50 -3.92
C PHE A 368 -7.26 -18.58 -4.96
N LYS A 369 -8.40 -18.42 -5.65
CA LYS A 369 -8.86 -19.37 -6.67
C LYS A 369 -8.06 -19.31 -7.98
N TRP A 370 -7.30 -18.23 -8.22
CA TRP A 370 -6.45 -18.11 -9.40
C TRP A 370 -5.19 -18.98 -9.25
N THR A 371 -5.29 -20.22 -9.72
CA THR A 371 -4.29 -21.27 -9.45
C THR A 371 -2.87 -20.89 -9.91
N GLU A 372 -2.65 -20.49 -11.17
CA GLU A 372 -1.28 -20.20 -11.62
C GLU A 372 -0.66 -19.06 -10.81
N HIS A 373 -1.48 -18.07 -10.49
CA HIS A 373 -1.09 -16.91 -9.73
C HIS A 373 -0.75 -17.25 -8.28
N LEU A 374 -1.56 -18.08 -7.63
CA LEU A 374 -1.31 -18.56 -6.27
C LEU A 374 0.01 -19.35 -6.22
N HIS A 375 0.25 -20.23 -7.18
CA HIS A 375 1.50 -20.99 -7.25
C HIS A 375 2.72 -20.09 -7.53
N THR A 376 2.62 -19.10 -8.42
CA THR A 376 3.69 -18.11 -8.64
C THR A 376 3.99 -17.32 -7.36
N LYS A 377 2.95 -16.94 -6.61
CA LYS A 377 3.10 -16.22 -5.35
C LYS A 377 3.77 -17.05 -4.26
N ALA A 378 3.43 -18.34 -4.17
CA ALA A 378 4.10 -19.26 -3.25
C ALA A 378 5.62 -19.32 -3.48
N MET A 379 6.06 -19.29 -4.75
CA MET A 379 7.49 -19.23 -5.07
C MET A 379 8.12 -17.91 -4.61
N ILE A 380 7.44 -16.78 -4.82
CA ILE A 380 7.93 -15.46 -4.36
C ILE A 380 8.04 -15.39 -2.82
N LEU A 381 7.10 -15.98 -2.09
CA LEU A 381 7.07 -15.98 -0.61
C LEU A 381 7.97 -17.05 0.03
N SER A 382 8.66 -17.84 -0.78
CA SER A 382 9.53 -18.93 -0.34
C SER A 382 10.97 -18.44 -0.07
N PRO A 383 11.68 -19.03 0.91
CA PRO A 383 13.12 -18.81 1.10
C PRO A 383 13.97 -19.35 -0.06
N SER A 384 13.40 -20.21 -0.91
CA SER A 384 14.07 -20.76 -2.09
C SER A 384 13.15 -20.76 -3.32
N PRO A 385 12.91 -19.61 -3.97
CA PRO A 385 11.97 -19.48 -5.10
C PRO A 385 12.31 -20.37 -6.31
N SER A 386 13.58 -20.76 -6.44
CA SER A 386 14.10 -21.53 -7.57
C SER A 386 14.32 -23.01 -7.28
N ALA A 387 13.97 -23.50 -6.08
CA ALA A 387 14.23 -24.88 -5.70
C ALA A 387 13.38 -25.88 -6.49
N ALA A 388 13.92 -27.08 -6.69
CA ALA A 388 13.21 -28.22 -7.26
C ALA A 388 13.25 -29.39 -6.25
N PRO A 389 12.09 -29.87 -5.74
CA PRO A 389 10.74 -29.39 -6.00
C PRO A 389 10.48 -27.98 -5.42
N PRO A 390 9.59 -27.18 -6.04
CA PRO A 390 9.29 -25.83 -5.58
C PRO A 390 8.57 -25.86 -4.22
N VAL A 391 8.94 -24.91 -3.36
CA VAL A 391 8.30 -24.63 -2.06
C VAL A 391 8.09 -25.88 -1.20
N SER A 392 9.16 -26.66 -1.00
CA SER A 392 9.15 -27.82 -0.10
C SER A 392 9.22 -27.40 1.37
N ALA A 393 8.78 -28.26 2.29
CA ALA A 393 8.91 -28.02 3.73
C ALA A 393 10.38 -27.79 4.14
N SER A 394 11.31 -28.56 3.56
CA SER A 394 12.74 -28.46 3.85
C SER A 394 13.35 -27.09 3.53
N ALA A 395 12.75 -26.33 2.61
CA ALA A 395 13.19 -24.97 2.31
C ALA A 395 13.05 -24.03 3.53
N PHE A 396 12.06 -24.29 4.38
CA PHE A 396 11.84 -23.55 5.62
C PHE A 396 12.61 -24.18 6.79
N ASP A 397 12.58 -25.51 6.92
CA ASP A 397 13.17 -26.24 8.06
C ASP A 397 14.69 -26.10 8.17
N LYS A 398 15.38 -25.82 7.06
CA LYS A 398 16.84 -25.59 7.00
C LYS A 398 17.09 -24.28 6.25
N PRO A 399 17.30 -23.15 6.95
CA PRO A 399 17.90 -23.02 8.29
C PRO A 399 16.93 -22.95 9.49
N GLY A 400 15.62 -23.12 9.29
CA GLY A 400 14.62 -23.04 10.37
C GLY A 400 13.84 -21.73 10.38
N PHE A 401 13.57 -21.17 9.20
CA PHE A 401 12.77 -19.96 9.10
C PHE A 401 11.28 -20.22 9.36
N PRO A 402 10.60 -19.32 10.09
CA PRO A 402 9.14 -19.28 10.12
C PRO A 402 8.58 -19.20 8.70
N ARG A 403 7.45 -19.85 8.46
CA ARG A 403 6.67 -19.72 7.22
C ARG A 403 6.01 -18.33 7.15
N PRO A 404 5.70 -17.81 5.96
CA PRO A 404 5.04 -16.51 5.83
C PRO A 404 3.63 -16.58 6.43
N SER A 405 3.15 -15.46 6.98
CA SER A 405 1.75 -15.32 7.38
C SER A 405 0.91 -15.14 6.12
N TRP A 406 0.31 -16.22 5.61
CA TRP A 406 -0.45 -16.19 4.35
C TRP A 406 -1.89 -16.68 4.55
N PHE A 407 -2.84 -15.80 4.24
CA PHE A 407 -4.26 -16.05 4.48
C PHE A 407 -5.11 -15.60 3.30
N TYR A 408 -6.36 -16.03 3.27
CA TYR A 408 -7.38 -15.42 2.42
C TYR A 408 -8.70 -15.21 3.15
N VAL A 409 -9.48 -14.26 2.64
CA VAL A 409 -10.85 -13.99 3.10
C VAL A 409 -11.85 -14.67 2.16
N LYS A 410 -12.59 -15.66 2.65
CA LYS A 410 -13.64 -16.36 1.89
C LYS A 410 -14.71 -15.41 1.38
N GLU A 411 -15.25 -15.74 0.21
CA GLU A 411 -16.32 -15.01 -0.48
C GLU A 411 -15.99 -13.53 -0.75
N SER A 412 -14.71 -13.15 -0.74
CA SER A 412 -14.30 -11.77 -1.00
C SER A 412 -13.87 -11.55 -2.46
N ALA A 413 -14.12 -10.35 -2.96
CA ALA A 413 -13.63 -9.90 -4.25
C ALA A 413 -12.30 -9.15 -4.12
N HIS A 414 -11.53 -9.06 -5.21
CA HIS A 414 -10.29 -8.27 -5.26
C HIS A 414 -10.47 -6.81 -4.80
N MET A 415 -11.56 -6.17 -5.25
CA MET A 415 -11.88 -4.78 -4.88
C MET A 415 -12.16 -4.59 -3.38
N SER A 416 -12.42 -5.67 -2.63
CA SER A 416 -12.69 -5.63 -1.19
C SER A 416 -11.49 -5.18 -0.36
N GLN A 417 -10.29 -5.22 -0.96
CA GLN A 417 -9.04 -4.73 -0.36
C GLN A 417 -8.93 -3.19 -0.34
N SER A 418 -9.88 -2.47 -0.96
CA SER A 418 -9.86 -1.02 -1.16
C SER A 418 -11.09 -0.33 -0.58
N ASP A 419 -11.12 0.99 -0.62
CA ASP A 419 -12.26 1.81 -0.16
C ASP A 419 -13.56 1.50 -0.90
N PHE A 420 -13.51 0.84 -2.07
CA PHE A 420 -14.71 0.37 -2.76
C PHE A 420 -15.54 -0.59 -1.91
N ALA A 421 -14.88 -1.36 -1.05
CA ALA A 421 -15.54 -2.25 -0.10
C ALA A 421 -16.54 -1.52 0.80
N THR A 422 -16.11 -0.34 1.27
CA THR A 422 -16.83 0.48 2.23
C THR A 422 -17.83 1.40 1.54
N LEU A 423 -17.44 2.04 0.43
CA LEU A 423 -18.26 3.04 -0.25
C LEU A 423 -19.33 2.42 -1.16
N PHE A 424 -19.07 1.24 -1.72
CA PHE A 424 -19.98 0.62 -2.68
C PHE A 424 -20.21 -0.87 -2.39
N PRO A 425 -20.64 -1.25 -1.17
CA PRO A 425 -20.79 -2.65 -0.80
C PRO A 425 -21.79 -3.40 -1.69
N TRP A 426 -22.84 -2.71 -2.16
CA TRP A 426 -23.80 -3.27 -3.12
C TRP A 426 -23.15 -3.58 -4.47
N LEU A 427 -22.31 -2.68 -4.99
CA LEU A 427 -21.59 -2.87 -6.25
C LEU A 427 -20.62 -4.05 -6.13
N VAL A 428 -19.82 -4.07 -5.06
CA VAL A 428 -18.87 -5.17 -4.78
C VAL A 428 -19.60 -6.50 -4.72
N ARG A 429 -20.75 -6.57 -4.05
CA ARG A 429 -21.56 -7.78 -3.98
C ARG A 429 -22.17 -8.20 -5.31
N ARG A 430 -22.79 -7.28 -6.05
CA ARG A 430 -23.59 -7.62 -7.24
C ARG A 430 -22.77 -7.81 -8.49
N VAL A 431 -21.66 -7.09 -8.63
CA VAL A 431 -20.83 -7.10 -9.85
C VAL A 431 -19.58 -7.93 -9.67
N PHE A 432 -18.94 -7.85 -8.50
CA PHE A 432 -17.67 -8.52 -8.23
C PHE A 432 -17.82 -9.76 -7.34
N ASN A 433 -19.06 -10.14 -6.99
CA ASN A 433 -19.39 -11.30 -6.15
C ASN A 433 -18.67 -11.31 -4.78
N GLY A 434 -18.41 -10.13 -4.20
CA GLY A 434 -17.81 -9.99 -2.87
C GLY A 434 -18.86 -9.87 -1.77
N HIS A 435 -18.87 -10.80 -0.82
CA HIS A 435 -19.78 -10.83 0.32
C HIS A 435 -19.14 -10.14 1.53
N ALA A 436 -19.97 -9.40 2.29
CA ALA A 436 -19.54 -8.63 3.46
C ALA A 436 -18.21 -7.87 3.26
N PRO A 437 -18.08 -7.02 2.23
CA PRO A 437 -16.78 -6.54 1.76
C PRO A 437 -15.99 -5.72 2.80
N GLU A 438 -16.67 -5.04 3.73
CA GLU A 438 -16.04 -4.33 4.86
C GLU A 438 -15.22 -5.26 5.78
N ARG A 439 -15.55 -6.56 5.82
CA ARG A 439 -14.82 -7.58 6.60
C ARG A 439 -13.35 -7.65 6.21
N VAL A 440 -13.06 -7.58 4.91
CA VAL A 440 -11.69 -7.70 4.40
C VAL A 440 -10.81 -6.60 4.99
N VAL A 441 -11.31 -5.36 5.02
CA VAL A 441 -10.57 -4.23 5.60
C VAL A 441 -10.33 -4.41 7.09
N ARG A 442 -11.30 -4.93 7.86
CA ARG A 442 -11.12 -5.23 9.30
C ARG A 442 -10.11 -6.35 9.54
N LEU A 443 -10.22 -7.47 8.82
CA LEU A 443 -9.30 -8.59 8.95
C LEU A 443 -7.86 -8.19 8.55
N ASN A 444 -7.72 -7.40 7.49
CA ASN A 444 -6.43 -6.82 7.11
C ASN A 444 -5.87 -5.92 8.22
N LEU A 445 -6.68 -5.02 8.79
CA LEU A 445 -6.23 -4.16 9.89
C LEU A 445 -5.69 -4.99 11.06
N ARG A 446 -6.44 -6.00 11.50
CA ARG A 446 -6.04 -6.91 12.58
C ARG A 446 -4.72 -7.63 12.25
N ALA A 447 -4.63 -8.24 11.07
CA ALA A 447 -3.45 -8.97 10.64
C ALA A 447 -2.22 -8.07 10.54
N VAL A 448 -2.37 -6.88 9.95
CA VAL A 448 -1.29 -5.89 9.85
C VAL A 448 -0.83 -5.45 11.23
N LEU A 449 -1.72 -5.03 12.13
CA LEU A 449 -1.35 -4.62 13.49
C LEU A 449 -0.60 -5.74 14.22
N GLN A 450 -1.05 -6.98 14.09
CA GLN A 450 -0.39 -8.11 14.72
C GLN A 450 0.99 -8.42 14.12
N THR A 451 1.15 -8.30 12.80
CA THR A 451 2.46 -8.41 12.15
C THR A 451 3.40 -7.31 12.63
N LEU A 452 2.91 -6.09 12.80
CA LEU A 452 3.70 -4.98 13.33
C LEU A 452 4.16 -5.25 14.77
N ARG A 453 3.28 -5.72 15.67
CA ARG A 453 3.66 -6.10 17.03
C ARG A 453 4.72 -7.21 17.06
N ARG A 454 4.54 -8.25 16.24
CA ARG A 454 5.49 -9.36 16.10
C ARG A 454 6.90 -8.88 15.71
N ASN A 455 6.99 -7.82 14.91
CA ASN A 455 8.25 -7.23 14.46
C ASN A 455 8.72 -6.03 15.32
N GLY A 456 8.18 -5.88 16.53
CA GLY A 456 8.65 -4.93 17.54
C GLY A 456 8.21 -3.48 17.32
N TYR A 457 7.22 -3.23 16.47
CA TYR A 457 6.63 -1.90 16.31
C TYR A 457 5.65 -1.59 17.46
N SER A 458 5.70 -0.36 17.95
CA SER A 458 4.75 0.14 18.95
C SER A 458 3.49 0.65 18.25
N VAL A 459 2.41 -0.14 18.32
CA VAL A 459 1.08 0.22 17.80
C VAL A 459 0.04 0.00 18.88
N ALA A 460 -1.07 0.74 18.81
CA ALA A 460 -2.16 0.65 19.77
C ALA A 460 -2.82 -0.75 19.75
N PRO A 461 -3.53 -1.13 20.83
CA PRO A 461 -4.25 -2.41 20.91
C PRO A 461 -5.32 -2.54 19.83
N THR A 462 -5.63 -3.77 19.43
CA THR A 462 -6.71 -4.06 18.48
C THR A 462 -8.06 -3.78 19.13
N CYS A 463 -8.87 -2.90 18.54
CA CYS A 463 -10.17 -2.52 19.10
C CYS A 463 -11.16 -3.70 19.12
N ALA A 464 -11.96 -3.83 20.19
CA ALA A 464 -12.98 -4.88 20.27
C ALA A 464 -14.01 -4.82 19.13
N ALA A 465 -14.29 -3.62 18.60
CA ALA A 465 -15.19 -3.43 17.46
C ALA A 465 -14.67 -4.05 16.15
N ASP A 466 -13.36 -4.29 16.03
CA ASP A 466 -12.76 -4.95 14.86
C ASP A 466 -12.74 -6.48 15.01
N LEU A 467 -12.97 -6.99 16.22
CA LEU A 467 -12.98 -8.43 16.54
C LEU A 467 -14.34 -9.08 16.29
N VAL A 468 -15.29 -8.40 15.64
CA VAL A 468 -16.64 -8.93 15.36
C VAL A 468 -16.64 -10.23 14.54
N ASP A 469 -15.56 -10.51 13.83
CA ASP A 469 -15.34 -11.74 13.07
C ASP A 469 -14.48 -12.78 13.83
N GLY A 470 -14.13 -12.54 15.10
CA GLY A 470 -13.24 -13.37 15.92
C GLY A 470 -13.92 -14.49 16.71
N ASP A 471 -13.11 -15.34 17.36
CA ASP A 471 -13.58 -16.47 18.17
C ASP A 471 -14.11 -16.01 19.53
N GLU A 472 -15.09 -16.73 20.10
CA GLU A 472 -15.76 -16.32 21.34
C GLU A 472 -14.80 -16.00 22.50
N PRO A 473 -13.75 -16.81 22.79
CA PRO A 473 -12.77 -16.47 23.83
C PRO A 473 -12.05 -15.14 23.60
N THR A 474 -11.54 -14.89 22.39
CA THR A 474 -10.83 -13.66 22.03
C THR A 474 -11.77 -12.46 22.07
N VAL A 475 -12.99 -12.61 21.54
CA VAL A 475 -14.03 -11.57 21.55
C VAL A 475 -14.44 -11.25 22.98
N ALA A 476 -14.65 -12.25 23.84
CA ALA A 476 -15.02 -12.05 25.23
C ALA A 476 -13.92 -11.30 26.00
N LYS A 477 -12.66 -11.70 25.83
CA LYS A 477 -11.51 -11.03 26.47
C LYS A 477 -11.40 -9.58 26.04
N ALA A 478 -11.49 -9.31 24.74
CA ALA A 478 -11.40 -7.95 24.22
C ALA A 478 -12.62 -7.10 24.58
N THR A 479 -13.82 -7.67 24.60
CA THR A 479 -15.04 -6.96 25.01
C THR A 479 -14.97 -6.55 26.48
N ALA A 480 -14.45 -7.43 27.35
CA ALA A 480 -14.24 -7.11 28.76
C ALA A 480 -13.21 -5.99 28.97
N ALA A 481 -12.16 -5.94 28.15
CA ALA A 481 -11.08 -4.94 28.25
C ALA A 481 -11.25 -3.71 27.35
N GLY A 482 -12.23 -3.71 26.44
CA GLY A 482 -12.42 -2.71 25.38
C GLY A 482 -11.47 -2.85 24.18
N ALA A 483 -10.34 -3.54 24.34
CA ALA A 483 -9.35 -3.80 23.28
C ALA A 483 -8.48 -5.03 23.61
N LEU A 484 -7.67 -5.47 22.66
CA LEU A 484 -6.75 -6.59 22.78
C LEU A 484 -5.32 -6.19 22.40
N GLU A 485 -4.42 -6.25 23.37
CA GLU A 485 -2.99 -5.91 23.18
C GLU A 485 -2.31 -6.83 22.16
N ASP A 486 -2.63 -8.12 22.21
CA ASP A 486 -1.97 -9.16 21.42
C ASP A 486 -3.04 -10.06 20.76
N ASP A 487 -3.35 -9.79 19.49
CA ASP A 487 -4.33 -10.55 18.68
C ASP A 487 -3.62 -11.70 17.98
N THR A 488 -2.90 -12.55 18.72
CA THR A 488 -2.11 -13.64 18.12
C THR A 488 -2.96 -14.59 17.28
N ALA A 489 -4.24 -14.72 17.61
CA ALA A 489 -5.23 -15.55 16.93
C ALA A 489 -5.36 -15.22 15.43
N ILE A 490 -5.24 -13.95 15.02
CA ILE A 490 -5.37 -13.56 13.59
C ILE A 490 -4.26 -14.12 12.71
N LEU A 491 -3.09 -14.43 13.29
CA LEU A 491 -1.93 -14.98 12.58
C LEU A 491 -1.67 -16.46 12.91
N ASP A 492 -2.54 -17.12 13.70
CA ASP A 492 -2.41 -18.53 14.03
C ASP A 492 -3.14 -19.39 12.99
N SER A 493 -2.37 -20.24 12.30
CA SER A 493 -2.91 -21.15 11.28
C SER A 493 -3.93 -22.14 11.86
N LYS A 494 -3.75 -22.63 13.09
CA LYS A 494 -4.67 -23.56 13.74
C LYS A 494 -6.01 -22.89 14.05
N VAL A 495 -5.97 -21.63 14.48
CA VAL A 495 -7.18 -20.82 14.72
C VAL A 495 -7.94 -20.63 13.40
N ALA A 496 -7.23 -20.25 12.33
CA ALA A 496 -7.83 -20.10 11.00
C ALA A 496 -8.42 -21.43 10.47
N ASP A 497 -7.71 -22.55 10.63
CA ASP A 497 -8.16 -23.88 10.18
C ASP A 497 -9.37 -24.40 10.96
N SER A 498 -9.44 -24.08 12.26
CA SER A 498 -10.62 -24.36 13.09
C SER A 498 -11.83 -23.48 12.77
N LYS A 499 -11.67 -22.49 11.86
CA LYS A 499 -12.68 -21.50 11.47
C LYS A 499 -13.20 -20.66 12.64
N ALA A 500 -12.35 -20.45 13.64
CA ALA A 500 -12.71 -19.68 14.81
C ALA A 500 -12.83 -18.17 14.47
N ILE A 501 -12.13 -17.72 13.43
CA ILE A 501 -12.31 -16.39 12.82
C ILE A 501 -13.13 -16.54 11.53
N ASP A 502 -14.26 -15.86 11.43
CA ASP A 502 -15.19 -15.99 10.31
C ASP A 502 -14.54 -15.55 8.98
N ALA A 503 -14.76 -16.37 7.95
CA ALA A 503 -14.21 -16.23 6.61
C ALA A 503 -12.67 -16.11 6.49
N TRP A 504 -11.90 -16.21 7.58
CA TRP A 504 -10.44 -16.16 7.55
C TRP A 504 -9.88 -17.58 7.41
N THR A 505 -8.96 -17.80 6.47
CA THR A 505 -8.40 -19.14 6.24
C THR A 505 -6.94 -19.06 5.87
N HIS A 506 -6.13 -19.92 6.50
CA HIS A 506 -4.70 -20.02 6.25
C HIS A 506 -4.42 -20.70 4.91
N ILE A 507 -3.36 -20.25 4.23
CA ILE A 507 -2.82 -20.87 3.03
C ILE A 507 -1.47 -21.47 3.41
N ASP A 508 -1.38 -22.80 3.51
CA ASP A 508 -0.08 -23.44 3.65
C ASP A 508 0.70 -23.27 2.35
N VAL A 509 1.84 -22.59 2.43
CA VAL A 509 2.71 -22.33 1.30
C VAL A 509 3.36 -23.62 0.76
N VAL A 510 3.52 -24.63 1.61
CA VAL A 510 4.24 -25.87 1.26
C VAL A 510 3.49 -26.68 0.21
N GLY A 511 4.20 -27.11 -0.82
CA GLY A 511 3.65 -27.90 -1.93
C GLY A 511 2.98 -27.07 -3.04
N LEU A 512 2.87 -25.74 -2.84
CA LEU A 512 2.52 -24.82 -3.90
C LEU A 512 3.75 -24.52 -4.80
N GLY A 513 3.55 -23.88 -5.95
CA GLY A 513 4.61 -23.59 -6.94
C GLY A 513 4.64 -24.49 -8.19
N LEU A 514 4.15 -25.75 -8.10
CA LEU A 514 4.17 -26.70 -9.23
C LEU A 514 3.34 -26.28 -10.47
N LYS A 515 2.30 -25.46 -10.29
CA LYS A 515 1.43 -24.97 -11.36
C LYS A 515 1.69 -23.48 -11.66
N SER A 516 2.88 -22.98 -11.33
CA SER A 516 3.19 -21.56 -11.52
C SER A 516 3.24 -21.20 -13.01
N ALA A 517 2.98 -19.92 -13.31
CA ALA A 517 3.07 -19.40 -14.67
C ALA A 517 4.50 -19.46 -15.25
N VAL A 518 5.52 -19.62 -14.40
CA VAL A 518 6.93 -19.79 -14.78
C VAL A 518 7.24 -21.26 -15.10
N ALA A 519 6.50 -22.23 -14.57
CA ALA A 519 6.67 -23.65 -14.90
C ALA A 519 6.09 -24.02 -16.29
N SER A 520 5.28 -23.13 -16.87
CA SER A 520 4.68 -23.26 -18.21
C SER A 520 5.46 -22.57 -19.34
N THR A 521 6.62 -22.00 -19.02
CA THR A 521 7.58 -21.39 -19.97
C THR A 521 8.90 -22.12 -19.89
#